data_AF-A0A2H0Q6C5-F1
#
_entry.id   AF-A0A2H0Q6C5-F1
#
_cell.length_a   1.000
_cell.length_b   1.000
_cell.length_c   1.000
_cell.angle_alpha   90.00
_cell.angle_beta   90.00
_cell.angle_gamma   90.00
#
_symmetry.space_group_name_H-M   'P 1'
#
loop_
_entity.id
_entity.type
_entity.pdbx_description
1 polymer ?
#
loop_
_entity_poly.entity_id
_entity_poly.type
_entity_poly.pdbx_seq_one_letter_code
_entity_poly.pdbx_strand_id
1 'polypeptide(L)'
;MNKPSKAVMKKSLIEKEVETSSWEIICDLAKKQIEFDYLAMSEEEVKAVCLELTSSYSGEFETEIKRISEIVLVSATKADVLVAAFKTLDREYDELSEIDLNCLYQIFIASNLFFGIEDVDIDITEIVLDNKSE
;
A
#
# COMPACT_ATOMS: atom_id res chain seq x y z
N MET A 1 -18.87 -16.34 14.23
CA MET A 1 -17.46 -15.91 14.43
C MET A 1 -17.46 -14.47 14.91
N ASN A 2 -16.70 -14.13 15.95
CA ASN A 2 -16.54 -12.74 16.35
C ASN A 2 -15.64 -12.01 15.35
N LYS A 3 -16.08 -10.85 14.84
CA LYS A 3 -15.29 -10.01 13.94
C LYS A 3 -14.03 -9.51 14.66
N PRO A 4 -12.82 -9.65 14.09
CA PRO A 4 -11.61 -9.06 14.67
C PRO A 4 -11.71 -7.53 14.71
N SER A 5 -10.98 -6.90 15.64
CA SER A 5 -10.96 -5.43 15.74
C SER A 5 -10.27 -4.79 14.53
N LYS A 6 -10.56 -3.49 14.27
CA LYS A 6 -9.90 -2.71 13.19
C LYS A 6 -8.37 -2.83 13.25
N ALA A 7 -7.80 -2.72 14.46
CA ALA A 7 -6.35 -2.82 14.67
C ALA A 7 -5.79 -4.21 14.29
N VAL A 8 -6.52 -5.28 14.61
CA VAL A 8 -6.10 -6.65 14.26
C VAL A 8 -6.19 -6.87 12.75
N MET A 9 -7.29 -6.44 12.12
CA MET A 9 -7.45 -6.57 10.66
C MET A 9 -6.35 -5.83 9.90
N LYS A 10 -6.10 -4.56 10.26
CA LYS A 10 -5.04 -3.74 9.67
C LYS A 10 -3.68 -4.42 9.80
N LYS A 11 -3.31 -4.83 11.02
CA LYS A 11 -2.03 -5.48 11.28
C LYS A 11 -1.82 -6.72 10.41
N SER A 12 -2.82 -7.61 10.35
CA SER A 12 -2.71 -8.84 9.54
C SER A 12 -2.63 -8.57 8.04
N LEU A 13 -3.34 -7.56 7.54
CA LEU A 13 -3.26 -7.16 6.14
C LEU A 13 -1.88 -6.62 5.78
N ILE A 14 -1.32 -5.75 6.61
CA ILE A 14 0.03 -5.21 6.42
C ILE A 14 1.08 -6.32 6.45
N GLU A 15 1.02 -7.23 7.43
CA GLU A 15 1.94 -8.38 7.51
C GLU A 15 1.86 -9.23 6.24
N LYS A 16 0.65 -9.55 5.78
CA LYS A 16 0.43 -10.33 4.56
C LYS A 16 0.95 -9.65 3.31
N GLU A 17 0.72 -8.35 3.18
CA GLU A 17 1.17 -7.57 2.03
C GLU A 17 2.69 -7.50 1.98
N VAL A 18 3.35 -7.27 3.11
CA VAL A 18 4.82 -7.28 3.18
C VAL A 18 5.40 -8.67 2.85
N GLU A 19 4.77 -9.74 3.29
CA GLU A 19 5.20 -11.12 3.01
C GLU A 19 5.06 -11.53 1.54
N THR A 20 4.07 -10.97 0.83
CA THR A 20 3.71 -11.39 -0.54
C THR A 20 4.17 -10.43 -1.64
N SER A 21 4.57 -9.22 -1.27
CA SER A 21 5.09 -8.22 -2.20
C SER A 21 6.51 -8.54 -2.66
N SER A 22 6.85 -8.14 -3.88
CA SER A 22 8.24 -8.19 -4.35
C SER A 22 9.09 -7.15 -3.62
N TRP A 23 10.41 -7.34 -3.61
CA TRP A 23 11.31 -6.39 -2.95
C TRP A 23 11.25 -4.99 -3.57
N GLU A 24 11.02 -4.89 -4.88
CA GLU A 24 10.85 -3.63 -5.60
C GLU A 24 9.64 -2.85 -5.06
N ILE A 25 8.50 -3.52 -4.84
CA ILE A 25 7.31 -2.89 -4.25
C ILE A 25 7.60 -2.41 -2.82
N ILE A 26 8.32 -3.21 -2.02
CA ILE A 26 8.71 -2.81 -0.66
C ILE A 26 9.62 -1.57 -0.68
N CYS A 27 10.57 -1.49 -1.62
CA CYS A 27 11.41 -0.32 -1.83
C CYS A 27 10.59 0.91 -2.25
N ASP A 28 9.59 0.76 -3.12
CA ASP A 28 8.71 1.85 -3.55
C ASP A 28 7.88 2.37 -2.37
N LEU A 29 7.33 1.47 -1.54
CA LEU A 29 6.63 1.84 -0.30
C LEU A 29 7.54 2.57 0.69
N ALA A 30 8.78 2.10 0.86
CA ALA A 30 9.76 2.77 1.71
C ALA A 30 10.12 4.17 1.16
N LYS A 31 10.31 4.30 -0.15
CA LYS A 31 10.58 5.58 -0.81
C LYS A 31 9.47 6.59 -0.57
N LYS A 32 8.20 6.18 -0.71
CA LYS A 32 7.04 7.02 -0.39
C LYS A 32 7.07 7.55 1.05
N GLN A 33 7.44 6.70 2.02
CA GLN A 33 7.58 7.14 3.42
C GLN A 33 8.66 8.21 3.55
N ILE A 34 9.84 7.96 2.96
CA ILE A 34 10.97 8.88 3.02
C ILE A 34 10.61 10.22 2.37
N GLU A 35 9.97 10.20 1.21
CA GLU A 35 9.49 11.42 0.54
C GLU A 35 8.48 12.18 1.40
N PHE A 36 7.54 11.47 2.02
CA PHE A 36 6.59 12.09 2.93
C PHE A 36 7.27 12.75 4.13
N ASP A 37 8.28 12.08 4.71
CA ASP A 37 9.03 12.63 5.85
C ASP A 37 9.75 13.92 5.46
N TYR A 38 10.36 13.97 4.26
CA TYR A 38 10.99 15.19 3.74
C TYR A 38 9.99 16.28 3.31
N LEU A 39 8.82 15.90 2.79
CA LEU A 39 7.75 16.87 2.47
C LEU A 39 7.18 17.55 3.71
N ALA A 40 7.28 16.91 4.88
CA ALA A 40 6.88 17.50 6.15
C ALA A 40 7.91 18.49 6.73
N MET A 41 9.12 18.57 6.16
CA MET A 41 10.20 19.47 6.57
C MET A 41 10.09 20.83 5.87
N SER A 42 10.75 21.86 6.42
CA SER A 42 10.87 23.15 5.76
C SER A 42 11.83 23.09 4.57
N GLU A 43 11.69 24.03 3.63
CA GLU A 43 12.60 24.13 2.48
C GLU A 43 14.07 24.30 2.91
N GLU A 44 14.31 25.10 3.97
CA GLU A 44 15.65 25.30 4.52
C GLU A 44 16.25 24.01 5.09
N GLU A 45 15.43 23.16 5.71
CA GLU A 45 15.87 21.88 6.26
C GLU A 45 16.21 20.89 5.14
N VAL A 46 15.35 20.77 4.12
CA VAL A 46 15.63 19.93 2.94
C VAL A 46 16.87 20.42 2.21
N LYS A 47 17.03 21.73 2.04
CA LYS A 47 18.24 22.32 1.46
C LYS A 47 19.49 21.96 2.25
N ALA A 48 19.44 21.98 3.58
CA ALA A 48 20.57 21.58 4.41
C ALA A 48 20.94 20.11 4.18
N VAL A 49 19.95 19.22 4.11
CA VAL A 49 20.14 17.79 3.81
C VAL A 49 20.72 17.58 2.41
N CYS A 50 20.23 18.30 1.40
CA CYS A 50 20.78 18.25 0.04
C CYS A 50 22.27 18.61 0.01
N LEU A 51 22.63 19.68 0.70
CA LEU A 51 24.02 20.15 0.77
C LEU A 51 24.92 19.16 1.52
N GLU A 52 24.41 18.50 2.56
CA GLU A 52 25.15 17.47 3.29
C GLU A 52 25.36 16.21 2.45
N LEU A 53 24.30 15.67 1.84
CA LEU A 53 24.35 14.39 1.14
C LEU A 53 24.96 14.48 -0.24
N THR A 54 24.77 15.60 -0.95
CA THR A 54 25.16 15.71 -2.36
C THR A 54 25.92 16.97 -2.71
N SER A 55 26.19 17.85 -1.74
CA SER A 55 26.89 19.12 -1.97
C SER A 55 26.23 20.05 -2.99
N SER A 56 24.93 19.90 -3.25
CA SER A 56 24.20 20.70 -4.25
C SER A 56 22.71 20.80 -3.95
N TYR A 57 22.08 21.92 -4.30
CA TYR A 57 20.63 22.12 -4.26
C TYR A 57 20.21 22.90 -5.52
N SER A 58 19.30 22.33 -6.32
CA SER A 58 18.84 22.93 -7.59
C SER A 58 17.88 24.10 -7.43
N GLY A 59 17.23 24.23 -6.26
CA GLY A 59 16.14 25.19 -6.06
C GLY A 59 14.74 24.61 -6.30
N GLU A 60 14.63 23.39 -6.80
CA GLU A 60 13.35 22.71 -7.03
C GLU A 60 13.03 21.75 -5.89
N PHE A 61 12.26 22.22 -4.90
CA PHE A 61 12.00 21.48 -3.65
C PHE A 61 11.52 20.04 -3.87
N GLU A 62 10.47 19.81 -4.68
CA GLU A 62 9.94 18.46 -4.92
C GLU A 62 10.93 17.56 -5.68
N THR A 63 11.68 18.12 -6.63
CA THR A 63 12.70 17.40 -7.40
C THR A 63 13.82 16.95 -6.46
N GLU A 64 14.22 17.79 -5.50
CA GLU A 64 15.25 17.49 -4.52
C GLU A 64 14.83 16.43 -3.52
N ILE A 65 13.57 16.43 -3.09
CA ILE A 65 13.02 15.38 -2.23
C ILE A 65 13.10 14.01 -2.91
N LYS A 66 12.67 13.91 -4.18
CA LYS A 66 12.77 12.66 -4.95
C LYS A 66 14.21 12.19 -5.10
N ARG A 67 15.14 13.13 -5.27
CA ARG A 67 16.56 12.80 -5.43
C ARG A 67 17.18 12.33 -4.11
N ILE A 68 16.91 13.01 -3.00
CA ILE A 68 17.39 12.59 -1.68
C ILE A 68 16.75 11.26 -1.28
N SER A 69 15.46 11.06 -1.53
CA SER A 69 14.77 9.83 -1.16
C SER A 69 15.40 8.60 -1.81
N GLU A 70 15.85 8.71 -3.07
CA GLU A 70 16.62 7.67 -3.75
C GLU A 70 17.97 7.39 -3.09
N ILE A 71 18.72 8.44 -2.74
CA ILE A 71 20.04 8.31 -2.10
C ILE A 71 19.92 7.65 -0.73
N VAL A 72 18.94 8.09 0.06
CA VAL A 72 18.66 7.53 1.39
C VAL A 72 18.22 6.09 1.27
N LEU A 73 17.34 5.75 0.32
CA LEU A 73 16.90 4.38 0.11
C LEU A 73 18.04 3.43 -0.26
N VAL A 74 18.95 3.87 -1.14
CA VAL A 74 20.11 3.06 -1.57
C VAL A 74 21.09 2.80 -0.43
N SER A 75 21.19 3.74 0.53
CA SER A 75 22.07 3.62 1.69
C SER A 75 21.40 3.00 2.93
N ALA A 76 20.08 2.77 2.88
CA ALA A 76 19.30 2.21 3.97
C ALA A 76 19.59 0.72 4.18
N THR A 77 19.50 0.25 5.43
CA THR A 77 19.54 -1.18 5.70
C THR A 77 18.22 -1.84 5.34
N LYS A 78 18.21 -3.16 5.14
CA LYS A 78 16.97 -3.92 4.92
C LYS A 78 15.93 -3.68 6.02
N ALA A 79 16.37 -3.52 7.28
CA ALA A 79 15.47 -3.25 8.40
C ALA A 79 14.83 -1.86 8.28
N ASP A 80 15.60 -0.85 7.90
CA ASP A 80 15.10 0.52 7.71
C ASP A 80 14.06 0.58 6.59
N VAL A 81 14.34 -0.09 5.46
CA VAL A 81 13.43 -0.19 4.32
C VAL A 81 12.11 -0.84 4.74
N LEU A 82 12.17 -1.96 5.48
CA LEU A 82 10.95 -2.61 5.98
C LEU A 82 10.18 -1.70 6.93
N VAL A 83 10.83 -1.06 7.90
CA VAL A 83 10.18 -0.12 8.83
C VAL A 83 9.48 1.01 8.09
N ALA A 84 10.13 1.58 7.07
CA ALA A 84 9.54 2.62 6.24
C ALA A 84 8.33 2.11 5.45
N ALA A 85 8.43 0.94 4.82
CA ALA A 85 7.31 0.32 4.11
C ALA A 85 6.12 0.02 5.04
N PHE A 86 6.38 -0.51 6.24
CA PHE A 86 5.35 -0.74 7.26
C PHE A 86 4.62 0.56 7.64
N LYS A 87 5.34 1.67 7.79
CA LYS A 87 4.73 2.98 8.09
C LYS A 87 3.89 3.52 6.94
N THR A 88 4.33 3.36 5.69
CA THR A 88 3.53 3.74 4.51
C THR A 88 2.22 2.96 4.49
N LEU A 89 2.29 1.63 4.62
CA LEU A 89 1.10 0.79 4.63
C LEU A 89 0.19 1.14 5.81
N ASP A 90 0.74 1.32 7.01
CA ASP A 90 -0.06 1.70 8.19
C ASP A 90 -0.91 2.95 7.95
N ARG A 91 -0.35 3.95 7.27
CA ARG A 91 -1.04 5.17 6.86
C ARG A 91 -2.08 4.91 5.77
N GLU A 92 -1.71 4.23 4.70
CA GLU A 92 -2.63 3.91 3.60
C GLU A 92 -3.84 3.11 4.11
N TYR A 93 -3.64 2.17 5.04
CA TYR A 93 -4.72 1.41 5.68
C TYR A 93 -5.53 2.21 6.72
N ASP A 94 -4.98 3.27 7.30
CA ASP A 94 -5.72 4.14 8.23
C ASP A 94 -6.78 4.99 7.52
N GLU A 95 -6.55 5.30 6.24
CA GLU A 95 -7.49 6.02 5.38
C GLU A 95 -8.71 5.16 5.00
N LEU A 96 -8.63 3.84 5.15
CA LEU A 96 -9.72 2.94 4.83
C LEU A 96 -10.81 2.92 5.91
N SER A 97 -12.05 2.81 5.43
CA SER A 97 -13.20 2.58 6.31
C SER A 97 -13.10 1.19 6.95
N GLU A 98 -13.79 0.99 8.09
CA GLU A 98 -13.82 -0.33 8.73
C GLU A 98 -14.51 -1.40 7.87
N ILE A 99 -15.40 -0.98 6.97
CA ILE A 99 -16.07 -1.89 6.02
C ILE A 99 -15.05 -2.38 5.00
N ASP A 100 -14.29 -1.47 4.39
CA ASP A 100 -13.29 -1.81 3.36
C ASP A 100 -12.17 -2.68 3.93
N LEU A 101 -11.66 -2.32 5.12
CA LEU A 101 -10.68 -3.15 5.84
C LEU A 101 -11.19 -4.55 6.12
N ASN A 102 -12.46 -4.68 6.53
CA ASN A 102 -13.04 -5.99 6.75
C ASN A 102 -13.17 -6.78 5.45
N CYS A 103 -13.59 -6.15 4.35
CA CYS A 103 -13.65 -6.81 3.04
C CYS A 103 -12.28 -7.34 2.61
N LEU A 104 -11.23 -6.51 2.66
CA LEU A 104 -9.87 -6.93 2.35
C LEU A 104 -9.39 -8.06 3.26
N TYR A 105 -9.65 -7.95 4.56
CA TYR A 105 -9.29 -8.98 5.53
C TYR A 105 -9.97 -10.32 5.23
N GLN A 106 -11.25 -10.31 4.84
CA GLN A 106 -11.94 -11.53 4.42
C GLN A 106 -11.29 -12.14 3.18
N ILE A 107 -10.98 -11.32 2.17
CA ILE A 107 -10.39 -11.79 0.89
C ILE A 107 -8.99 -12.38 1.09
N PHE A 108 -8.11 -11.68 1.82
CA PHE A 108 -6.69 -12.02 1.84
C PHE A 108 -6.21 -12.82 3.05
N ILE A 109 -6.97 -12.79 4.17
CA ILE A 109 -6.56 -13.41 5.44
C ILE A 109 -7.55 -14.48 5.90
N ALA A 110 -8.83 -14.10 6.07
CA ALA A 110 -9.83 -14.99 6.65
C ALA A 110 -10.34 -16.05 5.68
N SER A 111 -9.95 -15.97 4.40
CA SER A 111 -10.20 -16.97 3.37
C SER A 111 -9.44 -18.28 3.63
N ASN A 112 -9.85 -19.00 4.67
CA ASN A 112 -9.81 -20.47 4.70
C ASN A 112 -11.09 -21.07 4.08
N LEU A 113 -11.90 -20.28 3.37
CA LEU A 113 -13.12 -20.73 2.70
C LEU A 113 -12.84 -21.12 1.25
N PHE A 114 -12.73 -22.43 1.04
CA PHE A 114 -13.67 -23.17 0.21
C PHE A 114 -14.10 -22.45 -1.08
N PHE A 115 -13.31 -22.59 -2.15
CA PHE A 115 -13.92 -22.71 -3.49
C PHE A 115 -14.64 -24.07 -3.54
N GLY A 116 -15.70 -24.21 -2.74
CA GLY A 116 -16.81 -25.04 -3.14
C GLY A 116 -17.42 -24.30 -4.30
N ILE A 117 -17.00 -24.66 -5.51
CA ILE A 117 -17.87 -24.53 -6.66
C ILE A 117 -19.06 -25.43 -6.31
N GLU A 118 -20.06 -24.90 -5.59
CA GLU A 118 -21.40 -25.43 -5.79
C GLU A 118 -21.71 -25.06 -7.23
N ASP A 119 -21.81 -26.09 -8.06
CA ASP A 119 -22.33 -25.99 -9.42
C ASP A 119 -23.63 -25.19 -9.36
N VAL A 120 -23.53 -23.89 -9.62
CA VAL A 120 -24.70 -23.09 -9.97
C VAL A 120 -25.04 -23.56 -11.37
N ASP A 121 -25.93 -24.55 -11.45
CA ASP A 121 -26.68 -24.86 -12.66
C ASP A 121 -27.43 -23.58 -13.05
N ILE A 122 -26.77 -22.74 -13.84
CA ILE A 122 -27.44 -21.68 -14.58
C ILE A 122 -28.24 -22.43 -15.64
N ASP A 123 -29.53 -22.60 -15.36
CA ASP A 123 -30.47 -23.06 -16.37
C ASP A 123 -30.64 -21.94 -17.40
N ILE A 124 -29.94 -22.06 -18.54
CA ILE A 124 -29.92 -21.08 -19.64
C ILE A 124 -31.28 -21.07 -20.40
N THR A 125 -32.31 -21.75 -19.91
CA THR A 125 -33.61 -21.82 -20.60
C THR A 125 -34.51 -20.59 -20.42
N GLU A 126 -34.19 -19.63 -19.55
CA GLU A 126 -35.04 -18.45 -19.31
C GLU A 126 -34.56 -17.12 -19.95
N ILE A 127 -33.65 -17.15 -20.92
CA ILE A 127 -33.48 -16.01 -21.84
C ILE A 127 -34.43 -16.21 -23.03
N VAL A 128 -35.72 -16.12 -22.76
CA VAL A 128 -36.71 -15.89 -23.83
C VAL A 128 -36.56 -14.43 -24.24
N LEU A 129 -35.84 -14.22 -25.34
CA LEU A 129 -35.81 -12.98 -26.08
C LEU A 129 -37.24 -12.62 -26.48
N ASP A 130 -37.83 -11.64 -25.80
CA ASP A 130 -39.05 -10.96 -26.25
C ASP A 130 -38.68 -10.03 -27.42
N ASN A 131 -38.38 -10.64 -28.56
CA ASN A 131 -38.36 -10.00 -29.86
C ASN A 131 -39.66 -10.37 -30.58
N LYS A 132 -40.75 -9.72 -30.20
CA LYS A 132 -41.87 -9.51 -31.12
C LYS A 132 -41.89 -8.06 -31.55
N SER A 133 -41.28 -7.89 -32.71
CA SER A 133 -41.52 -6.83 -33.66
C SER A 133 -43.02 -6.73 -33.97
N GLU A 134 -43.58 -5.53 -33.87
CA GLU A 134 -44.60 -4.98 -34.76
C GLU A 134 -44.44 -3.46 -34.83
#